data_AF-A0A5M5C0H2-F1
#
_entry.id   AF-A0A5M5C0H2-F1
#
_cell.length_a   1.000
_cell.length_b   1.000
_cell.length_c   1.000
_cell.angle_alpha   90.00
_cell.angle_beta   90.00
_cell.angle_gamma   90.00
#
_symmetry.space_group_name_H-M   'P 1'
#
loop_
_entity.id
_entity.type
_entity.pdbx_description
1 polymer ?
#
loop_
_entity_poly.entity_id
_entity_poly.type
_entity_poly.pdbx_seq_one_letter_code
_entity_poly.pdbx_strand_id
1 'polypeptide(L)'
;MWKDFLYYTKTERQGIIVLVVLILGVYAAPKLFSFFTHAEDTDCRENEKFDKEYNDFISSLRETKPHQKSGHSFQSSPQREIKLAMFDPNTADSTTFLSLGLPSWMIKNILHYRYKQGKFRHPEDFRKIYGLTEEQYQTLRPYIQITEDFSSTNKD
;
A
#
# COMPACT_ATOMS: atom_id res chain seq x y z
N MET A 1 -43.13 9.87 36.89
CA MET A 1 -43.70 8.56 36.55
C MET A 1 -42.69 7.66 35.81
N TRP A 2 -41.41 7.64 36.20
CA TRP A 2 -40.37 6.83 35.51
C TRP A 2 -39.81 5.72 36.40
N LYS A 3 -40.30 5.60 37.63
CA LYS A 3 -39.77 4.67 38.64
C LYS A 3 -40.25 3.23 38.46
N ASP A 4 -41.30 3.02 37.68
CA ASP A 4 -41.95 1.71 37.50
C ASP A 4 -41.45 0.97 36.25
N PHE A 5 -40.64 1.61 35.40
CA PHE A 5 -40.13 1.01 34.16
C PHE A 5 -38.92 0.09 34.36
N LEU A 6 -38.37 0.03 35.58
CA LEU A 6 -37.10 -0.68 35.89
C LEU A 6 -37.24 -1.73 37.02
N TYR A 7 -38.45 -2.18 37.34
CA TYR A 7 -38.64 -3.30 38.27
C TYR A 7 -38.48 -4.65 37.56
N TYR A 8 -37.24 -5.05 37.32
CA TYR A 8 -36.91 -6.38 36.82
C TYR A 8 -36.80 -7.40 37.96
N THR A 9 -37.31 -8.60 37.73
CA THR A 9 -37.15 -9.74 38.64
C THR A 9 -35.67 -10.11 38.78
N LYS A 10 -35.31 -10.82 39.87
CA LYS A 10 -33.91 -11.15 40.18
C LYS A 10 -33.21 -11.91 39.04
N THR A 11 -33.95 -12.73 38.31
CA THR A 11 -33.51 -13.52 37.16
C THR A 11 -33.36 -12.67 35.89
N GLU A 12 -34.31 -11.77 35.62
CA GLU A 12 -34.24 -10.85 34.47
C GLU A 12 -33.05 -9.89 34.59
N ARG A 13 -32.78 -9.39 35.80
CA ARG A 13 -31.61 -8.51 36.04
C ARG A 13 -30.29 -9.22 35.73
N GLN A 14 -30.18 -10.50 36.06
CA GLN A 14 -28.98 -11.29 35.72
C GLN A 14 -28.85 -11.47 34.21
N GLY A 15 -29.95 -11.73 33.50
CA GLY A 15 -29.97 -11.81 32.04
C GLY A 15 -29.53 -10.50 31.37
N ILE A 16 -30.06 -9.36 31.83
CA ILE A 16 -29.72 -8.03 31.29
C ILE A 16 -28.25 -7.70 31.54
N ILE A 17 -27.72 -7.99 32.74
CA ILE A 17 -26.31 -7.75 33.05
C ILE A 17 -25.40 -8.60 32.16
N VAL A 18 -25.72 -9.89 31.98
CA VAL A 18 -24.96 -10.77 31.08
C VAL A 18 -25.00 -10.26 29.64
N LEU A 19 -26.17 -9.86 29.15
CA LEU A 19 -26.34 -9.33 27.80
C LEU A 19 -25.54 -8.03 27.59
N VAL A 20 -25.58 -7.10 28.55
CA VAL A 20 -24.83 -5.85 28.49
C VAL A 20 -23.32 -6.11 28.50
N VAL A 21 -22.84 -7.02 29.36
CA VAL A 21 -21.42 -7.40 29.38
C VAL A 21 -20.99 -8.05 28.07
N LEU A 22 -21.83 -8.89 27.46
CA LEU A 22 -21.56 -9.51 26.17
C LEU A 22 -21.48 -8.46 25.05
N ILE A 23 -22.43 -7.53 24.99
CA ILE A 23 -22.44 -6.43 24.01
C ILE A 23 -21.20 -5.54 24.17
N LEU A 24 -20.88 -5.15 25.41
CA LEU A 24 -19.67 -4.38 25.71
C LEU A 24 -18.41 -5.18 25.36
N GLY A 25 -18.40 -6.49 25.59
CA GLY A 25 -17.31 -7.39 25.21
C GLY A 25 -17.11 -7.46 23.70
N VAL A 26 -18.16 -7.59 22.89
CA VAL A 26 -18.08 -7.58 21.42
C VAL A 26 -17.61 -6.22 20.89
N TYR A 27 -18.05 -5.13 21.49
CA TYR A 27 -17.61 -3.78 21.13
C TYR A 27 -16.15 -3.51 21.55
N ALA A 28 -15.76 -3.96 22.74
CA ALA A 28 -14.43 -3.78 23.29
C ALA A 28 -13.41 -4.78 22.72
N ALA A 29 -13.83 -5.94 22.22
CA ALA A 29 -12.95 -6.96 21.64
C ALA A 29 -12.02 -6.38 20.55
N PRO A 30 -12.50 -5.74 19.46
CA PRO A 30 -11.62 -5.17 18.45
C PRO A 30 -10.74 -4.04 19.00
N LYS A 31 -11.23 -3.26 19.98
CA LYS A 31 -10.43 -2.23 20.64
C LYS A 31 -9.32 -2.82 21.51
N LEU A 32 -9.62 -3.85 22.29
CA LEU A 32 -8.66 -4.56 23.15
C LEU A 32 -7.63 -5.32 22.32
N PHE A 33 -8.04 -5.92 21.20
CA PHE A 33 -7.11 -6.45 20.20
C PHE A 33 -6.19 -5.34 19.69
N SER A 34 -6.72 -4.19 19.24
CA SER A 34 -5.90 -3.05 18.81
C SER A 34 -4.96 -2.50 19.90
N PHE A 35 -5.34 -2.53 21.18
CA PHE A 35 -4.48 -2.11 22.29
C PHE A 35 -3.38 -3.14 22.64
N PHE A 36 -3.66 -4.44 22.54
CA PHE A 36 -2.70 -5.48 22.93
C PHE A 36 -1.80 -5.95 21.78
N THR A 37 -2.24 -5.78 20.52
CA THR A 37 -1.44 -6.00 19.31
C THR A 37 -0.85 -4.70 18.76
N HIS A 38 -0.80 -3.62 19.54
CA HIS A 38 -0.03 -2.41 19.21
C HIS A 38 1.48 -2.64 19.36
N ALA A 39 1.96 -3.67 18.68
CA ALA A 39 3.35 -3.93 18.38
C ALA A 39 3.48 -4.45 16.94
N GLU A 40 2.55 -4.14 16.00
CA GLU A 40 2.83 -4.30 14.56
C GLU A 40 1.86 -3.58 13.60
N ASP A 41 1.28 -2.43 13.97
CA ASP A 41 0.52 -1.61 13.00
C ASP A 41 1.39 -0.43 12.50
N THR A 42 2.35 -0.74 11.64
CA THR A 42 3.14 0.23 10.87
C THR A 42 2.45 0.66 9.56
N ASP A 43 1.11 0.65 9.51
CA ASP A 43 0.37 0.88 8.27
C ASP A 43 -0.81 1.82 8.55
N CYS A 44 -0.56 3.14 8.45
CA CYS A 44 -1.49 4.26 8.21
C CYS A 44 -0.85 5.59 8.61
N ARG A 45 -0.14 5.66 9.75
CA ARG A 45 0.41 6.93 10.28
C ARG A 45 1.74 7.37 9.66
N GLU A 46 2.52 6.41 9.14
CA GLU A 46 3.75 6.71 8.38
C GLU A 46 3.41 7.16 6.94
N ASN A 47 2.34 6.60 6.36
CA ASN A 47 1.86 6.94 5.02
C ASN A 47 1.34 8.39 4.97
N GLU A 48 0.54 8.84 5.93
CA GLU A 48 0.06 10.25 5.96
C GLU A 48 1.20 11.28 6.06
N LYS A 49 2.26 10.97 6.81
CA LYS A 49 3.42 11.86 6.95
C LYS A 49 4.22 11.92 5.65
N PHE A 50 4.39 10.78 5.00
CA PHE A 50 5.06 10.67 3.70
C PHE A 50 4.25 11.31 2.57
N ASP A 51 2.93 11.19 2.59
CA ASP A 51 2.02 11.81 1.62
C ASP A 51 2.06 13.33 1.70
N LYS A 52 2.18 13.87 2.92
CA LYS A 52 2.36 15.31 3.13
C LYS A 52 3.70 15.79 2.60
N GLU A 53 4.78 15.06 2.87
CA GLU A 53 6.13 15.39 2.40
C GLU A 53 6.24 15.27 0.86
N TYR A 54 5.57 14.27 0.26
CA TYR A 54 5.47 14.09 -1.19
C TYR A 54 4.70 15.23 -1.86
N ASN A 55 3.52 15.59 -1.33
CA ASN A 55 2.74 16.68 -1.91
C ASN A 55 3.50 18.01 -1.82
N ASP A 56 4.20 18.27 -0.71
CA ASP A 56 5.03 19.45 -0.51
C ASP A 56 6.22 19.50 -1.51
N PHE A 57 6.88 18.36 -1.72
CA PHE A 57 7.94 18.20 -2.71
C PHE A 57 7.43 18.39 -4.15
N ILE A 58 6.30 17.76 -4.52
CA ILE A 58 5.70 17.91 -5.85
C ILE A 58 5.23 19.34 -6.09
N SER A 59 4.72 20.05 -5.08
CA SER A 59 4.42 21.49 -5.22
C SER A 59 5.68 22.31 -5.49
N SER A 60 6.80 22.04 -4.81
CA SER A 60 8.07 22.72 -5.09
C SER A 60 8.61 22.46 -6.52
N LEU A 61 8.38 21.26 -7.05
CA LEU A 61 8.72 20.93 -8.43
C LEU A 61 7.75 21.55 -9.45
N ARG A 62 6.50 21.80 -9.04
CA ARG A 62 5.45 22.37 -9.92
C ARG A 62 5.50 23.90 -9.96
N GLU A 63 5.97 24.56 -8.91
CA GLU A 63 6.33 25.99 -8.96
C GLU A 63 7.50 26.26 -9.91
N THR A 64 8.28 25.23 -10.28
CA THR A 64 9.41 25.34 -11.19
C THR A 64 9.14 24.64 -12.53
N LYS A 65 8.35 25.26 -13.43
CA LYS A 65 8.55 25.23 -14.91
C LYS A 65 7.49 26.03 -15.68
N PRO A 66 7.79 26.62 -16.88
CA PRO A 66 9.05 26.61 -17.64
C PRO A 66 9.47 28.03 -18.12
N HIS A 67 10.67 28.50 -17.75
CA HIS A 67 11.29 29.58 -18.54
C HIS A 67 12.56 29.06 -19.19
N GLN A 68 12.55 29.12 -20.53
CA GLN A 68 13.69 28.89 -21.39
C GLN A 68 14.85 29.80 -20.97
N LYS A 69 16.07 29.29 -21.14
CA LYS A 69 17.37 29.99 -21.06
C LYS A 69 17.86 30.34 -19.65
N SER A 70 18.80 29.56 -19.15
CA SER A 70 20.21 29.96 -18.97
C SER A 70 20.92 28.92 -18.09
N GLY A 71 22.19 28.67 -18.40
CA GLY A 71 22.93 27.52 -17.93
C GLY A 71 23.15 27.49 -16.43
N HIS A 72 22.78 26.37 -15.81
CA HIS A 72 23.57 25.77 -14.74
C HIS A 72 23.69 24.29 -15.05
N SER A 73 24.93 23.85 -15.18
CA SER A 73 25.33 22.47 -15.38
C SER A 73 24.87 21.63 -14.19
N PHE A 74 23.62 21.15 -14.26
CA PHE A 74 23.31 19.84 -13.69
C PHE A 74 24.34 18.90 -14.31
N GLN A 75 25.21 18.34 -13.46
CA GLN A 75 25.97 17.16 -13.80
C GLN A 75 24.97 16.22 -14.46
N SER A 76 25.11 16.06 -15.76
CA SER A 76 24.33 15.11 -16.51
C SER A 76 24.75 13.78 -15.94
N SER A 77 23.99 13.28 -14.96
CA SER A 77 23.93 11.84 -14.77
C SER A 77 23.70 11.30 -16.18
N PRO A 78 24.57 10.41 -16.68
CA PRO A 78 24.52 9.97 -18.07
C PRO A 78 23.06 9.65 -18.35
N GLN A 79 22.48 10.23 -19.41
CA GLN A 79 21.14 9.90 -19.87
C GLN A 79 21.07 8.38 -19.84
N ARG A 80 20.47 7.82 -18.79
CA ARG A 80 20.33 6.38 -18.68
C ARG A 80 19.34 6.08 -19.77
N GLU A 81 19.85 5.53 -20.86
CA GLU A 81 19.04 4.93 -21.90
C GLU A 81 17.96 4.13 -21.18
N ILE A 82 16.71 4.54 -21.36
CA ILE A 82 15.56 3.80 -20.85
C ILE A 82 15.54 2.52 -21.69
N LYS A 83 16.31 1.54 -21.25
CA LYS A 83 16.31 0.20 -21.83
C LYS A 83 15.05 -0.44 -21.28
N LEU A 84 14.01 -0.44 -22.10
CA LEU A 84 12.82 -1.26 -21.89
C LEU A 84 13.24 -2.73 -22.03
N ALA A 85 13.88 -3.23 -20.98
CA ALA A 85 14.28 -4.61 -20.85
C ALA A 85 13.10 -5.39 -20.27
N MET A 86 12.95 -6.64 -20.69
CA MET A 86 11.99 -7.55 -20.08
C MET A 86 12.34 -7.72 -18.60
N PHE A 87 11.35 -7.60 -17.72
CA PHE A 87 11.53 -7.71 -16.28
C PHE A 87 10.41 -8.52 -15.65
N ASP A 88 10.77 -9.25 -14.60
CA ASP A 88 9.80 -9.92 -13.74
C ASP A 88 9.61 -9.10 -12.46
N PRO A 89 8.40 -8.57 -12.21
CA PRO A 89 8.15 -7.72 -11.05
C PRO A 89 8.36 -8.46 -9.71
N ASN A 90 8.35 -9.80 -9.68
CA ASN A 90 8.62 -10.58 -8.48
C ASN A 90 10.12 -10.78 -8.19
N THR A 91 11.00 -10.59 -9.18
CA THR A 91 12.45 -10.81 -9.04
C THR A 91 13.29 -9.56 -9.30
N ALA A 92 12.80 -8.60 -10.07
CA ALA A 92 13.54 -7.41 -10.50
C ALA A 92 14.05 -6.55 -9.33
N ASP A 93 15.28 -6.05 -9.44
CA ASP A 93 15.89 -5.20 -8.42
C ASP A 93 15.49 -3.73 -8.56
N SER A 94 15.80 -2.93 -7.53
CA SER A 94 15.57 -1.49 -7.53
C SER A 94 16.25 -0.78 -8.70
N THR A 95 17.44 -1.24 -9.11
CA THR A 95 18.18 -0.72 -10.26
C THR A 95 17.45 -0.96 -11.58
N THR A 96 16.82 -2.14 -11.73
CA THR A 96 16.00 -2.47 -12.90
C THR A 96 14.79 -1.56 -12.97
N PHE A 97 14.06 -1.37 -11.86
CA PHE A 97 12.92 -0.47 -11.85
C PHE A 97 13.31 1.01 -12.08
N LEU A 98 14.47 1.44 -11.59
CA LEU A 98 15.02 2.76 -11.90
C LEU A 98 15.30 2.92 -13.40
N SER A 99 15.81 1.87 -14.05
CA SER A 99 16.08 1.88 -15.50
C SER A 99 14.81 1.93 -16.36
N LEU A 100 13.69 1.43 -15.83
CA LEU A 100 12.36 1.54 -16.43
C LEU A 100 11.72 2.93 -16.27
N GLY A 101 12.38 3.84 -15.57
CA GLY A 101 11.89 5.19 -15.31
C GLY A 101 10.89 5.28 -14.16
N LEU A 102 10.79 4.25 -13.32
CA LEU A 102 9.93 4.31 -12.13
C LEU A 102 10.59 5.19 -11.05
N PRO A 103 9.82 6.05 -10.37
CA PRO A 103 10.36 6.89 -9.30
C PRO A 103 10.69 6.05 -8.06
N SER A 104 11.73 6.42 -7.30
CA SER A 104 12.23 5.65 -6.15
C SER A 104 11.17 5.27 -5.12
N TRP A 105 10.16 6.10 -4.88
CA TRP A 105 9.07 5.79 -3.95
C TRP A 105 8.18 4.65 -4.45
N MET A 106 7.91 4.59 -5.77
CA MET A 106 7.13 3.52 -6.38
C MET A 106 7.90 2.21 -6.32
N ILE A 107 9.21 2.26 -6.56
CA ILE A 107 10.11 1.13 -6.40
C ILE A 107 10.08 0.61 -4.96
N LYS A 108 10.16 1.50 -3.97
CA LYS A 108 10.04 1.13 -2.55
C LYS A 108 8.72 0.40 -2.27
N ASN A 109 7.60 0.90 -2.82
CA ASN A 109 6.29 0.26 -2.67
C ASN A 109 6.24 -1.13 -3.30
N ILE A 110 6.81 -1.30 -4.50
CA ILE A 110 6.90 -2.61 -5.17
C ILE A 110 7.72 -3.60 -4.33
N LEU A 111 8.88 -3.16 -3.83
CA LEU A 111 9.74 -4.01 -2.99
C LEU A 111 9.07 -4.36 -1.66
N HIS A 112 8.37 -3.41 -1.05
CA HIS A 112 7.65 -3.64 0.20
C HIS A 112 6.48 -4.63 0.01
N TYR A 113 5.76 -4.53 -1.10
CA TYR A 113 4.74 -5.50 -1.48
C TYR A 113 5.31 -6.93 -1.57
N ARG A 114 6.47 -7.09 -2.21
CA ARG A 114 7.18 -8.39 -2.29
C ARG A 114 7.65 -8.88 -0.93
N TYR A 115 8.19 -7.99 -0.10
CA TYR A 115 8.66 -8.32 1.25
C TYR A 115 7.51 -8.88 2.12
N LYS A 116 6.31 -8.30 1.99
CA LYS A 116 5.08 -8.79 2.62
C LYS A 116 4.52 -10.09 1.97
N GLN A 117 5.34 -10.83 1.22
CA GLN A 117 4.95 -12.04 0.48
C GLN A 117 3.87 -11.82 -0.60
N GLY A 118 3.63 -10.56 -0.99
CA GLY A 118 2.81 -10.23 -2.15
C GLY A 118 3.47 -10.74 -3.43
N LYS A 119 2.69 -11.37 -4.31
CA LYS A 119 3.15 -11.89 -5.60
C LYS A 119 2.30 -11.35 -6.73
N PHE A 120 2.95 -10.81 -7.75
CA PHE A 120 2.31 -10.47 -9.02
C PHE A 120 2.09 -11.76 -9.79
N ARG A 121 0.83 -12.13 -10.06
CA ARG A 121 0.50 -13.36 -10.80
C ARG A 121 0.26 -13.08 -12.27
N HIS A 122 -0.34 -11.92 -12.56
CA HIS A 122 -0.63 -11.50 -13.92
C HIS A 122 0.01 -10.13 -14.20
N PRO A 123 0.40 -9.83 -15.44
CA PRO A 123 0.89 -8.50 -15.81
C PRO A 123 -0.08 -7.39 -15.41
N GLU A 124 -1.38 -7.68 -15.40
CA GLU A 124 -2.46 -6.79 -14.95
C GLU A 124 -2.39 -6.43 -13.46
N ASP A 125 -1.77 -7.27 -12.62
CA ASP A 125 -1.57 -6.96 -11.19
C ASP A 125 -0.58 -5.81 -10.99
N PHE A 126 0.36 -5.62 -11.92
CA PHE A 126 1.31 -4.51 -11.86
C PHE A 126 0.59 -3.16 -11.98
N ARG A 127 -0.58 -3.12 -12.63
CA ARG A 127 -1.44 -1.92 -12.70
C ARG A 127 -1.92 -1.43 -11.33
N LYS A 128 -1.97 -2.33 -10.33
CA LYS A 128 -2.46 -2.01 -8.97
C LYS A 128 -1.42 -1.25 -8.13
N ILE A 129 -0.21 -1.02 -8.64
CA ILE A 129 0.83 -0.26 -7.93
C ILE A 129 0.35 1.19 -7.76
N TYR A 130 0.42 1.68 -6.53
CA TYR A 130 0.02 3.03 -6.18
C TYR A 130 0.74 4.08 -7.04
N GLY A 131 -0.03 4.98 -7.65
CA GLY A 131 0.44 6.10 -8.49
C GLY A 131 1.07 5.71 -9.82
N LEU A 132 0.94 4.45 -10.27
CA LEU A 132 1.21 4.07 -11.66
C LEU A 132 0.06 4.56 -12.55
N THR A 133 0.35 5.40 -13.54
CA THR A 133 -0.68 5.86 -14.48
C THR A 133 -1.00 4.76 -15.50
N GLU A 134 -2.21 4.80 -16.07
CA GLU A 134 -2.62 3.84 -17.11
C GLU A 134 -1.67 3.92 -18.33
N GLU A 135 -1.24 5.11 -18.73
CA GLU A 135 -0.30 5.30 -19.85
C GLU A 135 1.08 4.67 -19.57
N GLN A 136 1.60 4.83 -18.36
CA GLN A 136 2.85 4.20 -17.92
C GLN A 136 2.71 2.68 -17.90
N TYR A 137 1.59 2.18 -17.39
CA TYR A 137 1.30 0.75 -17.39
C TYR A 137 1.27 0.18 -18.81
N GLN A 138 0.56 0.81 -19.75
CA GLN A 138 0.50 0.35 -21.14
C GLN A 138 1.87 0.31 -21.81
N THR A 139 2.76 1.26 -21.46
CA THR A 139 4.14 1.29 -21.95
C THR A 139 4.97 0.12 -21.41
N LEU A 140 4.80 -0.22 -20.13
CA LEU A 140 5.56 -1.27 -19.44
C LEU A 140 5.00 -2.67 -19.67
N ARG A 141 3.68 -2.80 -19.89
CA ARG A 141 2.95 -4.05 -20.08
C ARG A 141 3.63 -5.07 -21.01
N PRO A 142 4.11 -4.71 -22.23
CA PRO A 142 4.76 -5.67 -23.12
C PRO A 142 6.11 -6.19 -22.61
N TYR A 143 6.70 -5.53 -21.61
CA TYR A 143 7.99 -5.90 -21.02
C TYR A 143 7.85 -6.65 -19.68
N ILE A 144 6.63 -6.76 -19.13
CA ILE A 144 6.36 -7.51 -17.90
C ILE A 144 6.30 -9.00 -18.24
N GLN A 145 7.27 -9.77 -17.75
CA GLN A 145 7.26 -11.22 -17.82
C GLN A 145 7.17 -11.80 -16.41
N ILE A 146 6.07 -12.46 -16.10
CA ILE A 146 5.93 -13.15 -14.82
C ILE A 146 6.25 -14.61 -15.07
N THR A 147 7.30 -15.11 -14.41
CA THR A 147 7.60 -16.53 -14.45
C THR A 147 6.58 -17.24 -13.58
N GLU A 148 5.63 -17.96 -14.19
CA GLU A 148 4.72 -18.79 -13.40
C GLU A 148 5.51 -19.99 -12.86
N ASP A 149 5.65 -20.05 -11.52
CA ASP A 149 5.94 -21.30 -10.85
C ASP A 149 4.74 -22.22 -11.09
N PHE A 150 4.84 -23.15 -12.05
CA PHE A 150 3.86 -24.20 -12.32
C PHE A 150 3.67 -25.06 -11.05
N SER A 151 2.84 -24.59 -10.13
CA SER A 151 2.28 -25.35 -9.02
C SER A 151 0.81 -25.65 -9.32
N SER A 152 0.52 -26.15 -10.53
CA SER A 152 -0.70 -26.93 -10.74
C SER A 152 -0.48 -28.30 -10.09
N THR A 153 -1.02 -28.44 -8.88
CA THR A 153 -1.29 -29.73 -8.26
C THR A 153 -2.10 -30.56 -9.25
N ASN A 154 -1.44 -31.50 -9.91
CA ASN A 154 -2.09 -32.64 -10.54
C ASN A 154 -2.69 -33.45 -9.39
N LYS A 155 -4.02 -33.38 -9.25
CA LYS A 155 -4.78 -34.12 -8.24
C LYS A 155 -5.45 -35.27 -8.97
N ASP A 156 -4.70 -36.36 -9.12
CA ASP A 156 -5.23 -37.69 -9.42
C ASP A 156 -5.97 -38.25 -8.18
#